data_AF-A0A3C1BB97-F1
#
_entry.id   AF-A0A3C1BB97-F1
#
_cell.length_a   1.000
_cell.length_b   1.000
_cell.length_c   1.000
_cell.angle_alpha   90.00
_cell.angle_beta   90.00
_cell.angle_gamma   90.00
#
_symmetry.space_group_name_H-M   'P 1'
#
loop_
_entity.id
_entity.type
_entity.pdbx_description
1 polymer ?
#
loop_
_entity_poly.entity_id
_entity_poly.type
_entity_poly.pdbx_seq_one_letter_code
_entity_poly.pdbx_strand_id
1 'polypeptide(L)'
;MIMTPKEMEKRIVRYGDLIPCKTAFIDAHTPGSDQKENFTIIGGGVSESADQHVHINIPHGFNIGAAGQPPKCRNSLHSHRTAEV
;
A
#
# COMPACT_ATOMS: atom_id res chain seq x y z
N MET A 1 -16.18 15.37 -19.41
CA MET A 1 -17.17 14.44 -18.84
C MET A 1 -17.39 14.86 -17.39
N ILE A 2 -18.64 15.07 -16.96
CA ILE A 2 -18.93 15.37 -15.54
C ILE A 2 -19.10 14.03 -14.82
N MET A 3 -18.38 13.84 -13.72
CA MET A 3 -18.40 12.61 -12.94
C MET A 3 -19.49 12.70 -11.86
N THR A 4 -20.33 11.68 -11.76
CA THR A 4 -21.40 11.63 -10.74
C THR A 4 -20.83 11.29 -9.37
N PRO A 5 -21.51 11.64 -8.26
CA PRO A 5 -21.09 11.24 -6.92
C PRO A 5 -20.89 9.73 -6.76
N LYS A 6 -21.74 8.91 -7.38
CA LYS A 6 -21.63 7.45 -7.35
C LYS A 6 -20.39 6.93 -8.08
N GLU A 7 -19.99 7.59 -9.16
CA GLU A 7 -18.75 7.26 -9.86
C GLU A 7 -17.51 7.69 -9.04
N MET A 8 -17.62 8.77 -8.27
CA MET A 8 -16.55 9.26 -7.38
C MET A 8 -16.25 8.28 -6.25
N GLU A 9 -17.26 7.60 -5.70
CA GLU A 9 -17.04 6.59 -4.64
C GLU A 9 -16.08 5.46 -5.08
N LYS A 10 -16.05 5.11 -6.38
CA LYS A 10 -15.10 4.10 -6.92
C LYS A 10 -13.65 4.61 -6.98
N ARG A 11 -13.40 5.89 -6.69
CA ARG A 11 -12.08 6.53 -6.69
C ARG A 11 -11.61 6.93 -5.29
N ILE A 12 -12.36 6.56 -4.25
CA ILE A 12 -12.06 6.90 -2.86
C ILE A 12 -11.70 5.62 -2.13
N VAL A 13 -10.62 5.66 -1.35
CA VAL A 13 -10.28 4.61 -0.38
C VAL A 13 -10.35 5.25 1.00
N ARG A 14 -11.20 4.70 1.88
CA ARG A 14 -11.34 5.20 3.25
C ARG A 14 -10.44 4.39 4.16
N TYR A 15 -10.02 5.00 5.27
CA TYR A 15 -9.13 4.34 6.23
C TYR A 15 -9.69 3.00 6.76
N GLY A 16 -11.00 2.95 7.03
CA GLY A 16 -11.66 1.72 7.49
C GLY A 16 -11.80 0.61 6.44
N ASP A 17 -11.57 0.93 5.16
CA ASP A 17 -11.66 -0.03 4.05
C ASP A 17 -10.27 -0.53 3.63
N LEU A 18 -9.20 -0.09 4.31
CA LEU A 18 -7.83 -0.49 3.98
C LEU A 18 -7.60 -1.97 4.29
N ILE A 19 -7.16 -2.72 3.28
CA ILE A 19 -6.78 -4.12 3.38
C ILE A 19 -5.25 -4.22 3.36
N PRO A 20 -4.60 -4.63 4.47
CA PRO A 20 -3.16 -4.78 4.53
C PRO A 20 -2.70 -6.08 3.89
N CYS A 21 -1.51 -6.06 3.31
CA CYS A 21 -0.67 -7.23 3.13
C CYS A 21 0.39 -7.26 4.23
N LYS A 22 0.50 -8.39 4.94
CA LYS A 22 1.48 -8.57 6.03
C LYS A 22 2.78 -9.22 5.58
N THR A 23 2.85 -9.64 4.32
CA THR A 23 3.97 -10.37 3.73
C THR A 23 4.50 -9.69 2.46
N ALA A 24 4.23 -8.38 2.32
CA ALA A 24 4.60 -7.62 1.12
C ALA A 24 6.11 -7.54 0.87
N PHE A 25 6.91 -7.66 1.93
CA PHE A 25 8.37 -7.60 1.90
C PHE A 25 8.97 -8.80 2.61
N ILE A 26 10.20 -9.18 2.21
CA ILE A 26 10.90 -10.34 2.78
C ILE A 26 11.20 -10.18 4.28
N ASP A 27 11.42 -8.95 4.75
CA ASP A 27 11.74 -8.67 6.15
C ASP A 27 10.57 -8.95 7.09
N ALA A 28 9.33 -9.04 6.58
CA ALA A 28 8.16 -9.49 7.34
C ALA A 28 8.28 -10.92 7.89
N HIS A 29 9.31 -11.67 7.50
CA HIS A 29 9.63 -12.97 8.09
C HIS A 29 10.57 -12.88 9.30
N THR A 30 10.90 -11.66 9.78
CA THR A 30 11.75 -11.45 10.96
C THR A 30 10.94 -10.94 12.16
N PRO A 31 11.29 -11.33 13.40
CA PRO A 31 10.57 -10.88 14.59
C PRO A 31 10.50 -9.35 14.71
N GLY A 32 9.29 -8.83 14.93
CA GLY A 32 8.98 -7.40 14.99
C GLY A 32 8.53 -6.82 13.65
N SER A 33 9.20 -7.20 12.54
CA SER A 33 8.80 -6.80 11.19
C SER A 33 7.60 -7.61 10.67
N ASP A 34 7.38 -8.81 11.20
CA ASP A 34 6.20 -9.66 10.99
C ASP A 34 4.87 -9.01 11.38
N GLN A 35 4.93 -7.91 12.13
CA GLN A 35 3.77 -7.11 12.51
C GLN A 35 3.56 -5.88 11.62
N LYS A 36 4.41 -5.68 10.60
CA LYS A 36 4.24 -4.59 9.65
C LYS A 36 3.06 -4.87 8.72
N GLU A 37 2.43 -3.80 8.29
CA GLU A 37 1.35 -3.83 7.32
C GLU A 37 1.74 -2.98 6.12
N ASN A 38 1.43 -3.46 4.91
CA ASN A 38 1.64 -2.72 3.67
C ASN A 38 0.32 -2.59 2.91
N PHE A 39 0.00 -1.37 2.49
CA PHE A 39 -1.24 -1.05 1.81
C PHE A 39 -0.93 -0.51 0.43
N THR A 40 -1.52 -1.12 -0.59
CA THR A 40 -1.41 -0.66 -1.97
C THR A 40 -2.71 0.05 -2.36
N ILE A 41 -2.70 1.39 -2.34
CA ILE A 41 -3.90 2.22 -2.46
C ILE A 41 -4.20 2.52 -3.94
N ILE A 42 -3.21 3.00 -4.69
CA ILE A 42 -3.31 3.27 -6.13
C ILE A 42 -2.19 2.52 -6.85
N GLY A 43 -2.54 1.79 -7.92
CA GLY A 43 -1.59 1.01 -8.72
C GLY A 43 -1.00 -0.18 -7.96
N GLY A 44 -0.10 -0.96 -8.56
CA GLY A 44 0.39 -2.23 -7.97
C GLY A 44 1.34 -2.08 -6.77
N GLY A 45 1.92 -0.90 -6.57
CA GLY A 45 2.89 -0.65 -5.51
C GLY A 45 4.17 -1.49 -5.66
N VAL A 46 4.86 -1.70 -4.53
CA VAL A 46 6.07 -2.53 -4.44
C VAL A 46 5.74 -3.73 -3.54
N SER A 47 5.30 -4.83 -4.14
CA SER A 47 4.98 -6.07 -3.43
C SER A 47 5.06 -7.25 -4.38
N GLU A 48 5.69 -8.33 -3.92
CA GLU A 48 5.76 -9.61 -4.65
C GLU A 48 4.75 -10.63 -4.10
N SER A 49 3.99 -10.26 -3.05
CA SER A 49 3.03 -11.15 -2.41
C SER A 49 1.77 -11.33 -3.25
N ALA A 50 1.37 -12.58 -3.46
CA ALA A 50 0.09 -12.92 -4.10
C ALA A 50 -1.13 -12.42 -3.30
N ASP A 51 -0.96 -12.19 -1.99
CA ASP A 51 -2.00 -11.68 -1.10
C ASP A 51 -2.15 -10.16 -1.18
N GLN A 52 -1.34 -9.47 -2.00
CA GLN A 52 -1.42 -8.01 -2.12
C GLN A 52 -2.73 -7.56 -2.75
N HIS A 53 -3.51 -6.79 -1.99
CA HIS A 53 -4.70 -6.13 -2.49
C HIS A 53 -4.37 -4.74 -3.05
N VAL A 54 -4.85 -4.44 -4.27
CA VAL A 54 -4.77 -3.12 -4.93
C VAL A 54 -6.15 -2.47 -4.92
N HIS A 55 -6.32 -1.40 -4.15
CA HIS A 55 -7.65 -0.79 -3.94
C HIS A 55 -8.15 -0.06 -5.21
N ILE A 56 -7.26 0.67 -5.89
CA ILE A 56 -7.55 1.33 -7.17
C ILE A 56 -6.53 0.89 -8.22
N ASN A 57 -6.95 -0.02 -9.12
CA ASN A 57 -6.09 -0.65 -10.12
C ASN A 57 -6.10 0.02 -11.51
N ILE A 58 -6.79 1.14 -11.66
CA ILE A 58 -6.85 1.88 -12.92
C ILE A 58 -5.44 2.43 -13.22
N PRO A 59 -4.96 2.36 -14.48
CA PRO A 59 -3.63 2.84 -14.81
C PRO A 59 -3.57 4.37 -14.75
N HIS A 60 -2.93 4.90 -13.70
CA HIS A 60 -2.72 6.34 -13.51
C HIS A 60 -1.31 6.81 -13.86
N GLY A 61 -0.37 5.87 -14.12
CA GLY A 61 1.04 6.20 -14.35
C GLY A 61 1.84 6.48 -13.07
N PHE A 62 1.24 6.27 -11.90
CA PHE A 62 1.91 6.35 -10.60
C PHE A 62 1.30 5.33 -9.63
N ASN A 63 2.01 5.08 -8.52
CA ASN A 63 1.54 4.26 -7.41
C ASN A 63 1.47 5.09 -6.13
N ILE A 64 0.51 4.79 -5.25
CA ILE A 64 0.45 5.31 -3.88
C ILE A 64 0.21 4.13 -2.94
N GLY A 65 1.05 4.04 -1.91
CA GLY A 65 0.90 3.05 -0.84
C GLY A 65 1.08 3.68 0.53
N ALA A 66 0.90 2.86 1.56
CA ALA A 66 1.17 3.22 2.94
C ALA A 66 1.76 2.01 3.68
N ALA A 67 2.57 2.28 4.70
CA ALA A 67 3.09 1.26 5.60
C ALA A 67 2.60 1.51 7.03
N GLY A 68 1.98 0.50 7.64
CA GLY A 68 1.61 0.47 9.05
C GLY A 68 2.75 -0.14 9.88
N GLN A 69 3.23 0.60 10.87
CA GLN A 69 4.26 0.13 11.82
C GLN A 69 3.71 0.19 13.25
N PRO A 70 3.69 -0.92 13.99
CA PRO A 70 3.32 -0.89 15.40
C PRO A 70 4.38 -0.14 16.22
N PRO A 71 4.06 0.28 17.46
CA PRO A 71 5.01 0.94 18.34
C PRO A 71 6.32 0.16 18.46
N LYS A 72 7.45 0.89 18.35
CA LYS A 72 8.83 0.34 18.40
C LYS A 72 9.25 -0.50 17.19
N CYS A 73 8.38 -0.72 16.21
CA CYS A 73 8.78 -1.23 14.90
C CYS A 73 9.21 -0.04 14.01
N ARG A 74 10.32 -0.19 13.30
CA ARG A 74 10.84 0.83 12.38
C ARG A 74 10.79 0.29 10.97
N ASN A 75 10.72 1.19 9.99
CA ASN A 75 10.90 0.76 8.62
C ASN A 75 12.31 0.18 8.44
N SER A 76 12.40 -0.82 7.57
CA SER A 76 13.69 -1.41 7.21
C SER A 76 14.51 -0.39 6.42
N LEU A 77 15.83 -0.51 6.48
CA LEU A 77 16.73 0.40 5.78
C LEU A 77 16.48 0.32 4.26
N HIS A 78 16.18 1.45 3.65
CA HIS A 78 15.99 1.58 2.21
C HIS A 78 16.40 2.99 1.76
N SER A 79 16.49 3.19 0.44
CA SER A 79 16.85 4.46 -0.15
C SER A 79 16.12 4.61 -1.48
N HIS A 80 15.59 5.80 -1.73
CA HIS A 80 15.05 6.20 -3.02
C HIS A 80 16.03 7.16 -3.68
N ARG A 81 16.43 6.85 -4.91
CA ARG A 81 17.32 7.70 -5.73
C ARG A 81 16.56 8.53 -6.76
N THR A 82 15.28 8.25 -6.93
CA THR A 82 14.34 8.88 -7.85
C THR A 82 13.11 9.35 -7.07
N ALA A 83 12.14 9.97 -7.75
CA ALA A 83 10.86 10.37 -7.15
C ALA A 83 10.00 9.14 -6.81
N GLU A 84 10.32 8.51 -5.69
CA GLU A 84 9.52 7.56 -4.94
C GLU A 84 9.52 8.12 -3.50
N VAL A 85 8.35 8.47 -2.96
CA VAL A 85 8.20 9.07 -1.62
C VAL A 85 7.07 8.37 -0.89
#